data_AF-A0A816M9N1-F1
#
_entry.id   AF-A0A816M9N1-F1
#
_cell.length_a   1.000
_cell.length_b   1.000
_cell.length_c   1.000
_cell.angle_alpha   90.00
_cell.angle_beta   90.00
_cell.angle_gamma   90.00
#
_symmetry.space_group_name_H-M   'P 1'
#
loop_
_entity.id
_entity.type
_entity.pdbx_description
1 polymer ?
#
loop_
_entity_poly.entity_id
_entity_poly.type
_entity_poly.pdbx_seq_one_letter_code
_entity_poly.pdbx_strand_id
1 'polypeptide(L)'
;MQKKSSFIHHLCRLAKFWNCTILFEQYISGRSSIIEYLAVKAEQEEEAVINDKLSILRAFGRFLNRLTKYQQIDIIFLNFYDHKLVSNCDKPYIIDPTNPYNNLFGNLPHRFLPTLATCSKETLQRLQKYETNAVVQFEKLFEPQPDLYSLFRSQMNRNRINTIMSVSQNCNEKSKRLIVRRNTFDSKIFEKIKNLMNFL
;
A
#
# COMPACT_ATOMS: atom_id res chain seq x y z
N MET A 1 -32.34 -0.49 0.14
CA MET A 1 -30.97 -0.89 0.49
C MET A 1 -30.99 -2.34 0.89
N GLN A 2 -30.33 -3.24 0.14
CA GLN A 2 -30.08 -4.60 0.62
C GLN A 2 -29.35 -4.50 1.98
N LYS A 3 -29.74 -5.32 2.97
CA LYS A 3 -29.04 -5.39 4.26
C LYS A 3 -27.59 -5.78 3.96
N LYS A 4 -26.66 -4.84 4.13
CA LYS A 4 -25.23 -5.14 4.04
C LYS A 4 -24.90 -6.17 5.10
N SER A 5 -24.22 -7.25 4.71
CA SER A 5 -23.77 -8.28 5.63
C SER A 5 -22.85 -7.65 6.68
N SER A 6 -22.92 -8.09 7.95
CA SER A 6 -21.92 -7.68 8.95
C SER A 6 -20.49 -8.02 8.50
N PHE A 7 -20.38 -9.04 7.65
CA PHE A 7 -19.17 -9.50 7.01
C PHE A 7 -18.47 -8.41 6.18
N ILE A 8 -19.18 -7.71 5.26
CA ILE A 8 -18.53 -6.65 4.47
C ILE A 8 -18.01 -5.51 5.35
N HIS A 9 -18.72 -5.18 6.43
CA HIS A 9 -18.26 -4.15 7.37
C HIS A 9 -16.97 -4.55 8.09
N HIS A 10 -16.83 -5.83 8.47
CA HIS A 10 -15.59 -6.33 9.05
C HIS A 10 -14.43 -6.33 8.05
N LEU A 11 -14.67 -6.77 6.81
CA LEU A 11 -13.64 -6.75 5.77
C LEU A 11 -13.18 -5.33 5.46
N CYS A 12 -14.10 -4.37 5.31
CA CYS A 12 -13.76 -2.96 5.10
C CYS A 12 -12.93 -2.39 6.26
N ARG A 13 -13.27 -2.71 7.51
CA ARG A 13 -12.48 -2.29 8.68
C ARG A 13 -11.07 -2.89 8.65
N LEU A 14 -10.96 -4.19 8.33
CA LEU A 14 -9.68 -4.87 8.21
C LEU A 14 -8.81 -4.27 7.11
N ALA A 15 -9.37 -4.06 5.93
CA ALA A 15 -8.68 -3.44 4.79
C ALA A 15 -8.24 -2.00 5.10
N LYS A 16 -9.08 -1.22 5.78
CA LYS A 16 -8.72 0.13 6.25
C LYS A 16 -7.60 0.10 7.28
N PHE A 17 -7.67 -0.81 8.25
CA PHE A 17 -6.64 -0.98 9.26
C PHE A 17 -5.30 -1.34 8.62
N TRP A 18 -5.27 -2.33 7.74
CA TRP A 18 -4.11 -2.67 6.92
C TRP A 18 -3.59 -1.47 6.15
N ASN A 19 -4.47 -0.73 5.49
CA ASN A 19 -4.07 0.46 4.76
C ASN A 19 -3.40 1.49 5.70
N CYS A 20 -3.85 1.68 6.94
CA CYS A 20 -3.21 2.57 7.91
C CYS A 20 -1.78 2.13 8.29
N THR A 21 -1.42 0.86 8.14
CA THR A 21 -0.06 0.38 8.41
C THR A 21 0.92 0.70 7.28
N ILE A 22 0.41 1.15 6.14
CA ILE A 22 1.21 1.60 5.00
C ILE A 22 1.51 3.09 5.14
N LEU A 23 2.81 3.41 5.19
CA LEU A 23 3.33 4.76 5.23
C LEU A 23 3.29 5.38 3.83
N PHE A 24 2.56 6.49 3.71
CA PHE A 24 2.58 7.34 2.53
C PHE A 24 3.18 8.69 2.87
N GLU A 25 4.02 9.22 1.98
CA GLU A 25 4.71 10.51 2.17
C GLU A 25 3.74 11.71 2.15
N GLN A 26 2.59 11.55 1.51
CA GLN A 26 1.61 12.61 1.30
C GLN A 26 0.18 12.16 1.64
N TYR A 27 -0.66 13.14 1.96
CA TYR A 27 -2.10 12.95 2.06
C TYR A 27 -2.67 12.59 0.67
N ILE A 28 -3.57 11.61 0.65
CA ILE A 28 -4.23 11.13 -0.57
C ILE A 28 -5.73 11.20 -0.32
N SER A 29 -6.39 12.13 -1.01
CA SER A 29 -7.84 12.27 -0.94
C SER A 29 -8.53 11.01 -1.47
N GLY A 30 -9.64 10.60 -0.85
CA GLY A 30 -10.41 9.43 -1.28
C GLY A 30 -9.75 8.08 -1.02
N ARG A 31 -8.55 8.03 -0.42
CA ARG A 31 -7.81 6.78 -0.13
C ARG A 31 -8.67 5.76 0.62
N SER A 32 -9.36 6.17 1.68
CA SER A 32 -10.22 5.28 2.46
C SER A 32 -11.39 4.73 1.64
N SER A 33 -11.99 5.54 0.77
CA SER A 33 -13.12 5.13 -0.08
C SER A 33 -12.66 4.13 -1.14
N ILE A 34 -11.51 4.35 -1.77
CA ILE A 34 -10.87 3.41 -2.71
C ILE A 34 -10.71 2.03 -2.05
N ILE A 35 -10.17 2.00 -0.84
CA ILE A 35 -9.96 0.74 -0.09
C ILE A 35 -11.29 0.05 0.19
N GLU A 36 -12.36 0.79 0.53
CA GLU A 36 -13.70 0.22 0.71
C GLU A 36 -14.26 -0.38 -0.57
N TYR A 37 -14.18 0.33 -1.71
CA TYR A 37 -14.70 -0.20 -2.97
C TYR A 37 -13.99 -1.49 -3.39
N LEU A 38 -12.68 -1.56 -3.17
CA LEU A 38 -11.90 -2.78 -3.41
C LEU A 38 -12.30 -3.91 -2.46
N ALA A 39 -12.52 -3.61 -1.17
CA ALA A 39 -12.97 -4.59 -0.19
C ALA A 39 -14.37 -5.13 -0.53
N VAL A 40 -15.30 -4.25 -0.94
CA VAL A 40 -16.64 -4.65 -1.43
C VAL A 40 -16.51 -5.59 -2.62
N LYS A 41 -15.63 -5.28 -3.58
CA LYS A 41 -15.46 -6.16 -4.74
C LYS A 41 -14.88 -7.52 -4.35
N ALA A 42 -13.93 -7.55 -3.43
CA ALA A 42 -13.33 -8.79 -2.94
C ALA A 42 -14.32 -9.66 -2.15
N GLU A 43 -15.26 -9.04 -1.43
CA GLU A 43 -16.35 -9.74 -0.76
C GLU A 43 -17.32 -10.37 -1.76
N GLN A 44 -17.75 -9.62 -2.79
CA GLN A 44 -18.60 -10.15 -3.85
C GLN A 44 -17.97 -11.36 -4.57
N GLU A 45 -16.66 -11.35 -4.76
CA GLU A 45 -15.92 -12.49 -5.31
C GLU A 45 -15.88 -13.70 -4.38
N GLU A 46 -15.84 -13.48 -3.06
CA GLU A 46 -15.90 -14.55 -2.08
C GLU A 46 -17.31 -15.13 -1.96
N GLU A 47 -18.35 -14.28 -1.99
CA GLU A 47 -19.76 -14.70 -2.01
C GLU A 47 -20.12 -15.51 -3.26
N ALA A 48 -19.48 -15.21 -4.40
CA ALA A 48 -19.69 -15.96 -5.64
C ALA A 48 -19.17 -17.41 -5.61
N VAL A 49 -18.42 -17.81 -4.57
CA VAL A 49 -17.92 -19.18 -4.41
C VAL A 49 -19.04 -20.07 -3.85
N ILE A 50 -19.64 -20.87 -4.74
CA ILE A 50 -20.96 -21.54 -4.56
C ILE A 50 -21.08 -22.50 -3.36
N ASN A 51 -19.99 -22.91 -2.69
CA ASN A 51 -20.05 -23.99 -1.68
C ASN A 51 -19.18 -23.77 -0.44
N ASP A 52 -18.70 -22.55 -0.17
CA ASP A 52 -17.81 -22.30 0.97
C ASP A 52 -18.42 -21.32 1.97
N LYS A 53 -18.14 -21.51 3.26
CA LYS A 53 -18.51 -20.53 4.29
C LYS A 53 -17.67 -19.27 4.08
N LEU A 54 -18.30 -18.10 4.05
CA LEU A 54 -17.60 -16.82 3.92
C LEU A 54 -16.45 -16.71 4.93
N SER A 55 -15.23 -16.54 4.41
CA SER A 55 -14.02 -16.38 5.21
C SER A 55 -13.46 -14.98 5.04
N ILE A 56 -13.35 -14.24 6.15
CA ILE A 56 -12.78 -12.88 6.15
C ILE A 56 -11.33 -12.91 5.63
N LEU A 57 -10.55 -13.94 5.99
CA LEU A 57 -9.15 -14.04 5.56
C LEU A 57 -9.01 -14.32 4.07
N ARG A 58 -9.87 -15.17 3.49
CA ARG A 58 -9.87 -15.40 2.04
C ARG A 58 -10.32 -14.17 1.28
N ALA A 59 -11.38 -13.51 1.74
CA ALA A 59 -11.82 -12.24 1.16
C ALA A 59 -10.73 -11.15 1.26
N PHE A 60 -10.00 -11.09 2.38
CA PHE A 60 -8.83 -10.22 2.54
C PHE A 60 -7.70 -10.60 1.57
N GLY A 61 -7.43 -11.90 1.37
CA GLY A 61 -6.49 -12.39 0.37
C GLY A 61 -6.87 -11.99 -1.06
N ARG A 62 -8.16 -12.08 -1.42
CA ARG A 62 -8.69 -11.59 -2.72
C ARG A 62 -8.49 -10.08 -2.87
N PHE A 63 -8.79 -9.31 -1.82
CA PHE A 63 -8.55 -7.87 -1.78
C PHE A 63 -7.07 -7.53 -2.07
N LEU A 64 -6.13 -8.19 -1.38
CA LEU A 64 -4.70 -7.98 -1.60
C LEU A 64 -4.27 -8.41 -3.01
N ASN A 65 -4.77 -9.54 -3.52
CA ASN A 65 -4.44 -10.04 -4.85
C ASN A 65 -4.95 -9.13 -5.97
N ARG A 66 -6.08 -8.46 -5.76
CA ARG A 66 -6.58 -7.43 -6.68
C ARG A 66 -5.66 -6.22 -6.71
N LEU A 67 -5.13 -5.81 -5.56
CA LEU A 67 -4.16 -4.72 -5.46
C LEU A 67 -2.80 -5.07 -6.07
N THR A 68 -2.33 -6.33 -5.99
CA THR A 68 -1.09 -6.73 -6.70
C THR A 68 -1.25 -6.64 -8.21
N LYS A 69 -2.47 -6.84 -8.72
CA LYS A 69 -2.85 -6.73 -10.14
C LYS A 69 -3.56 -5.42 -10.44
N TYR A 70 -3.15 -4.32 -9.81
CA TYR A 70 -3.90 -3.07 -9.84
C TYR A 70 -4.21 -2.53 -11.24
N GLN A 71 -3.35 -2.78 -12.22
CA GLN A 71 -3.53 -2.38 -13.62
C GLN A 71 -4.78 -2.99 -14.28
N GLN A 72 -5.27 -4.09 -13.73
CA GLN A 72 -6.44 -4.82 -14.24
C GLN A 72 -7.75 -4.41 -13.54
N ILE A 73 -7.69 -3.53 -12.53
CA ILE A 73 -8.86 -3.11 -11.75
C ILE A 73 -9.89 -2.40 -12.63
N ASP A 74 -11.12 -2.88 -12.54
CA ASP A 74 -12.28 -2.47 -13.32
C ASP A 74 -13.56 -2.51 -12.47
N ILE A 75 -13.71 -1.55 -11.55
CA ILE A 75 -14.83 -1.54 -10.61
C ILE A 75 -15.85 -0.48 -11.02
N ILE A 76 -17.10 -0.93 -11.22
CA ILE A 76 -18.27 -0.11 -11.53
C ILE A 76 -19.44 -0.60 -10.67
N PHE A 77 -20.20 0.33 -10.11
CA PHE A 77 -21.44 0.05 -9.39
C PHE A 77 -22.61 0.65 -10.16
N LEU A 78 -23.40 -0.20 -10.84
CA LEU A 78 -24.45 0.21 -11.78
C LEU A 78 -25.79 0.52 -11.10
N ASN A 79 -25.77 0.82 -9.80
CA ASN A 79 -26.99 1.04 -9.01
C ASN A 79 -27.67 2.37 -9.31
N PHE A 80 -26.91 3.36 -9.81
CA PHE A 80 -27.38 4.75 -9.92
C PHE A 80 -27.23 5.36 -11.33
N TYR A 81 -26.65 4.62 -12.27
CA TYR A 81 -26.45 5.09 -13.65
C TYR A 81 -26.34 3.91 -14.64
N ASP A 82 -26.58 4.19 -15.92
CA ASP A 82 -26.49 3.21 -17.02
C ASP A 82 -25.01 2.91 -17.36
N HIS A 83 -24.70 1.65 -17.62
CA HIS A 83 -23.39 1.18 -18.04
C HIS A 83 -22.88 1.87 -19.32
N LYS A 84 -23.79 2.35 -20.18
CA LYS A 84 -23.44 3.11 -21.39
C LYS A 84 -22.64 4.38 -21.11
N LEU A 85 -22.73 4.94 -19.91
CA LEU A 85 -21.99 6.16 -19.54
C LEU A 85 -20.51 5.89 -19.23
N VAL A 86 -20.10 4.63 -19.10
CA VAL A 86 -18.78 4.21 -18.60
C VAL A 86 -18.01 3.37 -19.62
N SER A 87 -18.57 3.13 -20.81
CA SER A 87 -18.06 2.14 -21.78
C SER A 87 -16.66 2.40 -22.35
N ASN A 88 -16.06 3.57 -22.08
CA ASN A 88 -14.78 4.00 -22.67
C ASN A 88 -13.69 4.32 -21.62
N CYS A 89 -13.81 3.84 -20.38
CA CYS A 89 -12.78 4.08 -19.37
C CYS A 89 -11.59 3.13 -19.54
N ASP A 90 -10.39 3.69 -19.73
CA ASP A 90 -9.15 2.93 -19.71
C ASP A 90 -8.83 2.44 -18.29
N LYS A 91 -8.38 1.18 -18.18
CA LYS A 91 -7.96 0.61 -16.91
C LYS A 91 -6.62 1.22 -16.44
N PRO A 92 -6.39 1.33 -15.12
CA PRO A 92 -7.29 0.90 -14.05
C PRO A 92 -8.32 1.97 -13.68
N TYR A 93 -9.51 1.54 -13.26
CA TYR A 93 -10.54 2.46 -12.77
C TYR A 93 -11.37 1.90 -11.62
N ILE A 94 -11.79 2.82 -10.77
CA ILE A 94 -12.94 2.65 -9.88
C ILE A 94 -13.84 3.84 -10.15
N ILE A 95 -15.01 3.60 -10.71
CA ILE A 95 -15.97 4.67 -11.01
C ILE A 95 -16.82 4.91 -9.77
N ASP A 96 -16.94 6.19 -9.41
CA ASP A 96 -17.76 6.61 -8.29
C ASP A 96 -19.21 6.13 -8.49
N PRO A 97 -19.81 5.41 -7.54
CA PRO A 97 -21.17 4.90 -7.65
C PRO A 97 -22.21 6.01 -7.85
N THR A 98 -21.90 7.26 -7.49
CA THR A 98 -22.83 8.40 -7.62
C THR A 98 -22.51 9.32 -8.80
N ASN A 99 -21.36 9.12 -9.46
CA ASN A 99 -20.93 9.96 -10.58
C ASN A 99 -20.18 9.13 -11.63
N PRO A 100 -20.81 8.77 -12.76
CA PRO A 100 -20.20 7.90 -13.78
C PRO A 100 -18.97 8.50 -14.46
N TYR A 101 -18.74 9.81 -14.32
CA TYR A 101 -17.61 10.53 -14.93
C TYR A 101 -16.40 10.63 -13.97
N ASN A 102 -16.56 10.22 -12.72
CA ASN A 102 -15.52 10.34 -11.70
C ASN A 102 -14.77 9.02 -11.53
N ASN A 103 -13.63 8.86 -12.21
CA ASN A 103 -12.67 7.80 -11.91
C ASN A 103 -11.85 8.18 -10.67
N LEU A 104 -12.01 7.43 -9.58
CA LEU A 104 -11.31 7.66 -8.32
C LEU A 104 -9.79 7.49 -8.43
N PHE A 105 -9.29 6.88 -9.50
CA PHE A 105 -7.86 6.77 -9.78
C PHE A 105 -7.29 7.94 -10.58
N GLY A 106 -8.13 8.81 -11.15
CA GLY A 106 -7.70 9.84 -12.11
C GLY A 106 -6.75 10.90 -11.54
N ASN A 107 -6.88 11.24 -10.26
CA ASN A 107 -6.10 12.30 -9.61
C ASN A 107 -5.15 11.76 -8.52
N LEU A 108 -4.78 10.48 -8.58
CA LEU A 108 -3.91 9.89 -7.57
C LEU A 108 -2.44 10.15 -7.87
N PRO A 109 -1.59 10.22 -6.84
CA PRO A 109 -0.15 10.30 -7.05
C PRO A 109 0.34 9.08 -7.81
N HIS A 110 1.24 9.28 -8.79
CA HIS A 110 1.75 8.21 -9.66
C HIS A 110 2.26 6.98 -8.87
N ARG A 111 2.83 7.18 -7.68
CA ARG A 111 3.36 6.10 -6.84
C ARG A 111 2.31 5.38 -6.00
N PHE A 112 1.10 5.90 -5.87
CA PHE A 112 0.10 5.38 -4.94
C PHE A 112 -0.27 3.91 -5.19
N LEU A 113 -0.73 3.58 -6.40
CA LEU A 113 -1.11 2.21 -6.75
C LEU A 113 0.09 1.25 -6.78
N PRO A 114 1.26 1.62 -7.34
CA PRO A 114 2.47 0.81 -7.20
C PRO A 114 2.86 0.51 -5.74
N THR A 115 2.81 1.51 -4.85
CA THR A 115 3.10 1.31 -3.43
C THR A 115 2.10 0.36 -2.79
N LEU A 116 0.79 0.53 -3.02
CA LEU A 116 -0.22 -0.41 -2.53
C LEU A 116 0.03 -1.82 -3.04
N ALA A 117 0.38 -1.99 -4.31
CA ALA A 117 0.66 -3.29 -4.92
C ALA A 117 1.86 -4.00 -4.27
N THR A 118 2.95 -3.26 -4.04
CA THR A 118 4.13 -3.78 -3.33
C THR A 118 3.78 -4.21 -1.91
N CYS A 119 3.11 -3.35 -1.13
CA CYS A 119 2.69 -3.69 0.23
C CYS A 119 1.69 -4.85 0.26
N SER A 120 0.81 -4.95 -0.74
CA SER A 120 -0.15 -6.05 -0.84
C SER A 120 0.55 -7.37 -1.10
N LYS A 121 1.58 -7.38 -1.95
CA LYS A 121 2.40 -8.57 -2.23
C LYS A 121 3.12 -9.07 -0.99
N GLU A 122 3.74 -8.18 -0.23
CA GLU A 122 4.38 -8.50 1.05
C GLU A 122 3.37 -9.07 2.04
N THR A 123 2.21 -8.41 2.17
CA THR A 123 1.13 -8.85 3.08
C THR A 123 0.57 -10.21 2.68
N LEU A 124 0.43 -10.50 1.38
CA LEU A 124 0.02 -11.81 0.88
C LEU A 124 1.02 -12.90 1.26
N GLN A 125 2.32 -12.63 1.17
CA GLN A 125 3.34 -13.59 1.60
C GLN A 125 3.25 -13.86 3.11
N ARG A 126 2.98 -12.84 3.93
CA ARG A 126 2.74 -13.00 5.37
C ARG A 126 1.49 -13.84 5.63
N LEU A 127 0.40 -13.59 4.91
CA LEU A 127 -0.85 -14.35 5.00
C LEU A 127 -0.64 -15.82 4.63
N GLN A 128 0.04 -16.10 3.52
CA GLN A 128 0.36 -17.48 3.11
C GLN A 128 1.21 -18.20 4.16
N LYS A 129 2.20 -17.52 4.75
CA LYS A 129 3.00 -18.08 5.85
C LYS A 129 2.15 -18.37 7.08
N TYR A 130 1.21 -17.50 7.41
CA TYR A 130 0.26 -17.71 8.51
C TYR A 130 -0.66 -18.92 8.27
N GLU A 131 -1.20 -19.07 7.07
CA GLU A 131 -2.06 -20.20 6.70
C GLU A 131 -1.31 -21.55 6.70
N THR A 132 -0.01 -21.54 6.38
CA THR A 132 0.82 -22.74 6.31
C THR A 132 1.56 -23.08 7.60
N ASN A 133 1.82 -22.09 8.46
CA ASN A 133 2.52 -22.27 9.74
C ASN A 133 1.74 -21.63 10.89
N ALA A 134 1.16 -22.46 11.75
CA ALA A 134 0.40 -22.05 12.93
C ALA A 134 1.22 -21.26 13.99
N VAL A 135 2.54 -21.14 13.81
CA VAL A 135 3.45 -20.42 14.74
C VAL A 135 3.57 -18.93 14.38
N VAL A 136 3.11 -18.49 13.20
CA VAL A 136 3.16 -17.08 12.84
C VAL A 136 2.06 -16.33 13.60
N GLN A 137 2.46 -15.35 14.40
CA GLN A 137 1.55 -14.43 15.09
C GLN A 137 0.72 -13.62 14.08
N PHE A 138 -0.59 -13.55 14.30
CA PHE A 138 -1.53 -12.86 13.41
C PHE A 138 -1.20 -11.37 13.26
N GLU A 139 -0.69 -10.75 14.33
CA GLU A 139 -0.28 -9.36 14.40
C GLU A 139 0.79 -9.02 13.35
N LYS A 140 1.65 -9.99 13.00
CA LYS A 140 2.70 -9.81 12.00
C LYS A 140 2.15 -9.53 10.60
N LEU A 141 0.90 -9.92 10.32
CA LEU A 141 0.22 -9.61 9.07
C LEU A 141 0.13 -8.08 8.85
N PHE A 142 -0.01 -7.32 9.93
CA PHE A 142 -0.24 -5.87 9.92
C PHE A 142 0.98 -5.06 10.36
N GLU A 143 2.17 -5.65 10.42
CA GLU A 143 3.39 -4.88 10.66
C GLU A 143 3.51 -3.70 9.68
N PRO A 144 3.95 -2.52 10.15
CA PRO A 144 4.10 -1.32 9.31
C PRO A 144 4.90 -1.57 8.05
N GLN A 145 4.51 -0.91 6.96
CA GLN A 145 5.12 -1.05 5.65
C GLN A 145 5.44 0.33 5.05
N PRO A 146 6.65 0.55 4.51
CA PRO A 146 7.78 -0.38 4.47
C PRO A 146 8.33 -0.68 5.88
N ASP A 147 8.98 -1.84 6.04
CA ASP A 147 9.67 -2.18 7.28
C ASP A 147 10.75 -1.13 7.55
N LEU A 148 10.48 -0.29 8.55
CA LEU A 148 11.34 0.83 8.90
C LEU A 148 12.72 0.33 9.36
N TYR A 149 12.78 -0.82 10.03
CA TYR A 149 14.04 -1.35 10.54
C TYR A 149 14.95 -1.77 9.38
N SER A 150 14.44 -2.48 8.37
CA SER A 150 15.22 -2.81 7.18
C SER A 150 15.59 -1.58 6.36
N LEU A 151 14.71 -0.57 6.28
CA LEU A 151 15.05 0.71 5.64
C LEU A 151 16.21 1.41 6.34
N PHE A 152 16.14 1.61 7.65
CA PHE A 152 17.21 2.27 8.42
C PHE A 152 18.52 1.47 8.37
N ARG A 153 18.45 0.13 8.49
CA ARG A 153 19.63 -0.74 8.40
C ARG A 153 20.29 -0.67 7.03
N SER A 154 19.52 -0.66 5.95
CA SER A 154 20.05 -0.56 4.57
C SER A 154 20.73 0.79 4.32
N GLN A 155 20.20 1.88 4.87
CA GLN A 155 20.79 3.21 4.77
C GLN A 155 22.06 3.35 5.60
N MET A 156 22.08 2.83 6.84
CA MET A 156 23.29 2.80 7.66
C MET A 156 24.42 2.02 6.98
N ASN A 157 24.10 0.89 6.33
CA ASN A 157 25.08 0.12 5.57
C ASN A 157 25.58 0.86 4.31
N ARG A 158 24.72 1.59 3.60
CA ARG A 158 25.14 2.42 2.45
C ARG A 158 26.04 3.60 2.86
N ASN A 159 25.77 4.23 4.01
CA ASN A 159 26.61 5.32 4.52
C ASN A 159 27.98 4.83 5.01
N ARG A 160 28.09 3.58 5.47
CA ARG A 160 29.38 2.95 5.81
C ARG A 160 30.25 2.68 4.57
N ILE A 161 29.66 2.31 3.44
CA ILE A 161 30.41 2.04 2.19
C ILE A 161 30.97 3.34 1.58
N ASN A 162 30.31 4.48 1.80
CA ASN A 162 30.75 5.78 1.27
C ASN A 162 31.65 6.59 2.23
N THR A 163 32.03 6.05 3.38
CA THR A 163 32.97 6.71 4.31
C THR A 163 34.35 6.09 4.14
N ILE A 164 35.07 6.47 3.08
CA ILE A 164 36.53 6.31 3.03
C ILE A 164 37.08 7.44 3.89
N MET A 165 37.46 7.15 5.14
CA MET A 165 38.26 8.08 5.93
C MET A 165 39.68 8.06 5.36
N SER A 166 40.04 9.05 4.54
CA SER A 166 41.45 9.29 4.26
C SER A 166 42.11 9.86 5.51
N VAL A 167 43.02 9.11 6.10
CA VAL A 167 44.02 9.69 7.00
C VAL A 167 44.97 10.49 6.11
N SER A 168 44.88 11.82 6.18
CA SER A 168 45.85 12.70 5.54
C SER A 168 47.19 12.53 6.26
N GLN A 169 48.09 11.75 5.67
CA GLN A 169 49.52 11.97 5.85
C GLN A 169 49.94 12.99 4.79
N ASN A 170 50.53 14.09 5.25
CA ASN A 170 51.16 15.09 4.42
C ASN A 170 51.98 14.43 3.30
N CYS A 171 51.72 14.83 2.06
CA CYS A 171 52.74 15.14 1.07
C CYS A 171 52.09 15.84 -0.14
N ASN A 172 52.77 16.89 -0.59
CA ASN A 172 52.40 17.79 -1.68
C ASN A 172 51.92 17.04 -2.92
N GLU A 173 50.66 17.22 -3.34
CA GLU A 173 50.29 17.16 -4.76
C GLU A 173 48.85 17.65 -5.01
N LYS A 174 48.70 18.46 -6.07
CA LYS A 174 47.44 19.08 -6.50
C LYS A 174 46.42 18.02 -6.94
N SER A 175 45.54 17.59 -6.07
CA SER A 175 44.43 16.69 -6.41
C SER A 175 43.11 17.45 -6.59
N LYS A 176 42.44 17.16 -7.71
CA LYS A 176 41.19 17.76 -8.19
C LYS A 176 40.07 17.63 -7.13
N ARG A 177 39.37 18.73 -6.86
CA ARG A 177 38.18 18.75 -5.98
C ARG A 177 37.08 17.83 -6.55
N LEU A 178 36.82 16.72 -5.88
CA LEU A 178 35.58 15.96 -6.05
C LEU A 178 34.45 16.75 -5.39
N ILE A 179 33.56 17.32 -6.20
CA ILE A 179 32.31 17.88 -5.72
C ILE A 179 31.40 16.69 -5.36
N VAL A 180 31.42 16.32 -4.09
CA VAL A 180 30.43 15.39 -3.52
C VAL A 180 29.12 16.14 -3.42
N ARG A 181 28.16 15.84 -4.31
CA ARG A 181 26.77 16.27 -4.12
C ARG A 181 26.23 15.60 -2.86
N ARG A 182 26.07 16.37 -1.79
CA ARG A 182 25.27 15.96 -0.63
C ARG A 182 23.83 15.79 -1.10
N ASN A 183 23.34 14.55 -1.11
CA ASN A 183 21.89 14.32 -1.06
C ASN A 183 21.44 14.74 0.34
N THR A 184 21.01 15.99 0.50
CA THR A 184 20.31 16.43 1.70
C THR A 184 18.95 15.74 1.70
N PHE A 185 18.87 14.62 2.42
CA PHE A 185 17.59 14.05 2.83
C PHE A 185 16.87 15.12 3.67
N ASP A 186 15.61 15.37 3.33
CA ASP A 186 14.79 16.42 3.95
C ASP A 186 14.63 16.10 5.44
N SER A 187 15.34 16.84 6.29
CA SER A 187 15.40 16.65 7.74
C SER A 187 14.02 16.63 8.39
N LYS A 188 13.03 17.20 7.71
CA LYS A 188 11.61 17.20 8.08
C LYS A 188 10.98 15.80 8.07
N ILE A 189 11.39 14.91 7.17
CA ILE A 189 10.88 13.52 7.12
C ILE A 189 11.40 12.73 8.32
N PHE A 190 12.67 12.92 8.66
CA PHE A 190 13.29 12.25 9.81
C PHE A 190 12.64 12.68 11.14
N GLU A 191 12.40 13.98 11.33
CA GLU A 191 11.68 14.48 12.49
C GLU A 191 10.23 14.00 12.55
N LYS A 192 9.53 13.90 11.42
CA LYS A 192 8.17 13.32 11.39
C LYS A 192 8.13 11.86 11.84
N ILE A 193 9.10 11.04 11.39
CA ILE A 193 9.16 9.62 11.74
C ILE A 193 9.54 9.46 13.22
N LYS A 194 10.48 10.25 13.72
CA LYS A 194 10.89 10.25 15.13
C LYS A 194 9.72 10.60 16.06
N ASN A 195 8.92 11.60 15.68
CA ASN A 195 7.73 11.98 16.44
C ASN A 195 6.62 10.90 16.40
N LEU A 196 6.50 10.16 15.30
CA LEU A 196 5.57 9.02 15.19
C LEU A 196 5.98 7.82 16.04
N MET A 197 7.28 7.55 16.17
CA MET A 197 7.79 6.45 17.00
C MET A 197 7.75 6.75 18.50
N ASN A 198 7.71 8.02 18.91
CA ASN A 198 7.55 8.40 20.33
C ASN A 198 6.09 8.35 20.81
N PHE A 199 5.14 8.04 19.93
CA PHE A 199 3.70 8.00 20.22
C PHE A 199 3.11 6.58 20.24
N LEU A 200 3.91 5.56 19.91
CA LEU A 200 3.58 4.14 19.99
C LEU A 200 4.26 3.51 21.19
#